data_AF-A0A1Y6BBD5-F1
#
_entry.id   AF-A0A1Y6BBD5-F1
#
_cell.length_a   1.000
_cell.length_b   1.000
_cell.length_c   1.000
_cell.angle_alpha   90.00
_cell.angle_beta   90.00
_cell.angle_gamma   90.00
#
_symmetry.space_group_name_H-M   'P 1'
#
loop_
_entity.id
_entity.type
_entity.pdbx_description
1 polymer ?
#
loop_
_entity_poly.entity_id
_entity_poly.type
_entity_poly.pdbx_seq_one_letter_code
_entity_poly.pdbx_strand_id
1 'polypeptide(L)'
;MNTNFSFIADMAELAEASYANLAKYTDEAVQAALQDSDSDFKMTFSATQAAEFVEKWSVLNHLPNTPSSDFSATLFRSKSGADYVLALRGTAGGNDLQADGGDIVLDGAATDQIIDLYNYVRRLSLPHADELLLEPGR
;
A
#
# COMPACT_ATOMS: atom_id res chain seq x y z
N MET A 1 -1.69 30.83 2.09
CA MET A 1 -1.66 29.41 1.67
C MET A 1 -2.91 28.79 2.27
N ASN A 2 -3.88 28.38 1.46
CA ASN A 2 -5.08 27.71 1.98
C ASN A 2 -4.80 26.21 2.01
N THR A 3 -4.69 25.65 3.21
CA THR A 3 -4.52 24.21 3.40
C THR A 3 -5.83 23.50 3.13
N ASN A 4 -5.85 22.58 2.17
CA ASN A 4 -7.01 21.72 1.93
C ASN A 4 -6.98 20.56 2.94
N PHE A 5 -7.65 20.74 4.08
CA PHE A 5 -7.69 19.74 5.14
C PHE A 5 -8.35 18.41 4.72
N SER A 6 -9.34 18.46 3.82
CA SER A 6 -9.98 17.23 3.30
C SER A 6 -8.97 16.39 2.55
N PHE A 7 -8.24 16.99 1.61
CA PHE A 7 -7.21 16.30 0.85
C PHE A 7 -6.14 15.68 1.76
N ILE A 8 -5.68 16.41 2.77
CA ILE A 8 -4.67 15.90 3.72
C ILE A 8 -5.22 14.74 4.54
N ALA A 9 -6.46 14.84 5.03
CA ALA A 9 -7.11 13.77 5.78
C ALA A 9 -7.27 12.51 4.93
N ASP A 10 -7.69 12.66 3.67
CA ASP A 10 -7.83 11.55 2.72
C ASP A 10 -6.47 10.89 2.45
N MET A 11 -5.42 11.66 2.19
CA MET A 11 -4.09 11.08 1.94
C MET A 11 -3.51 10.41 3.18
N ALA A 12 -3.76 10.96 4.38
CA ALA A 12 -3.33 10.35 5.64
C ALA A 12 -4.06 9.02 5.90
N GLU A 13 -5.38 8.98 5.66
CA GLU A 13 -6.19 7.77 5.79
C GLU A 13 -5.73 6.67 4.82
N LEU A 14 -5.43 7.02 3.56
CA LEU A 14 -4.88 6.08 2.57
C LEU A 14 -3.47 5.59 2.94
N ALA A 15 -2.64 6.46 3.50
CA ALA A 15 -1.32 6.10 3.98
C ALA A 15 -1.40 5.11 5.14
N GLU A 16 -2.28 5.34 6.12
CA GLU A 16 -2.54 4.41 7.22
C GLU A 16 -3.11 3.08 6.71
N ALA A 17 -4.11 3.12 5.85
CA ALA A 17 -4.72 1.94 5.24
C ALA A 17 -3.71 1.06 4.47
N SER A 18 -2.65 1.66 3.90
CA SER A 18 -1.61 0.92 3.17
C SER A 18 -0.79 -0.04 4.04
N TYR A 19 -0.87 0.08 5.38
CA TYR A 19 -0.29 -0.88 6.30
C TYR A 19 -1.13 -2.16 6.43
N ALA A 20 -2.42 -2.14 6.10
CA ALA A 20 -3.29 -3.30 6.18
C ALA A 20 -2.98 -4.35 5.09
N ASN A 21 -3.33 -5.61 5.35
CA ASN A 21 -3.33 -6.65 4.32
C ASN A 21 -4.61 -6.58 3.48
N LEU A 22 -4.53 -5.89 2.35
CA LEU A 22 -5.67 -5.60 1.46
C LEU A 22 -5.73 -6.54 0.25
N ALA A 23 -5.28 -7.79 0.41
CA ALA A 23 -5.24 -8.78 -0.69
C ALA A 23 -6.61 -9.17 -1.25
N LYS A 24 -7.69 -8.89 -0.51
CA LYS A 24 -9.07 -9.08 -0.97
C LYS A 24 -9.71 -7.73 -1.22
N TYR A 25 -10.26 -7.55 -2.42
CA TYR A 25 -10.75 -6.25 -2.89
C TYR A 25 -12.23 -5.97 -2.61
N THR A 26 -12.94 -6.86 -1.91
CA THR A 26 -14.34 -6.61 -1.55
C THR A 26 -14.41 -5.65 -0.37
N ASP A 27 -15.41 -4.77 -0.37
CA ASP A 27 -15.59 -3.77 0.69
C ASP A 27 -15.65 -4.42 2.07
N GLU A 28 -16.32 -5.57 2.22
CA GLU A 28 -16.41 -6.29 3.50
C GLU A 28 -15.06 -6.81 3.99
N ALA A 29 -14.22 -7.31 3.07
CA ALA A 29 -12.91 -7.83 3.42
C ALA A 29 -11.92 -6.71 3.73
N VAL A 30 -11.99 -5.60 2.98
CA VAL A 30 -11.22 -4.38 3.25
C VAL A 30 -11.59 -3.81 4.61
N GLN A 31 -12.90 -3.65 4.89
CA GLN A 31 -13.37 -3.14 6.17
C GLN A 31 -12.92 -4.01 7.35
N ALA A 32 -12.93 -5.35 7.20
CA ALA A 32 -12.41 -6.26 8.22
C ALA A 32 -10.89 -6.11 8.42
N ALA A 33 -10.12 -6.03 7.33
CA ALA A 33 -8.66 -5.88 7.39
C ALA A 33 -8.21 -4.56 8.02
N LEU A 34 -8.95 -3.47 7.79
CA LEU A 34 -8.67 -2.15 8.40
C LEU A 34 -8.92 -2.11 9.91
N GLN A 35 -9.67 -3.08 10.44
CA GLN A 35 -9.99 -3.21 11.87
C GLN A 35 -9.19 -4.34 12.55
N ASP A 36 -8.33 -5.04 11.82
CA ASP A 36 -7.62 -6.21 12.33
C ASP A 36 -6.40 -5.81 13.16
N SER A 37 -6.65 -5.57 14.45
CA SER A 37 -5.64 -5.22 15.44
C SER A 37 -4.78 -6.40 15.89
N ASP A 38 -5.23 -7.63 15.62
CA ASP A 38 -4.54 -8.85 16.05
C ASP A 38 -3.55 -9.35 14.99
N SER A 39 -3.62 -8.82 13.77
CA SER A 39 -2.65 -9.09 12.70
C SER A 39 -1.29 -8.45 12.95
N ASP A 40 -0.27 -8.94 12.25
CA ASP A 40 1.08 -8.34 12.21
C ASP A 40 1.06 -6.87 11.73
N PHE A 41 -0.03 -6.46 11.06
CA PHE A 41 -0.25 -5.12 10.53
C PHE A 41 -0.86 -4.14 11.55
N LYS A 42 -1.38 -4.65 12.69
CA LYS A 42 -1.88 -3.87 13.84
C LYS A 42 -2.78 -2.70 13.46
N MET A 43 -3.73 -2.93 12.57
CA MET A 43 -4.64 -1.90 12.10
C MET A 43 -5.69 -1.56 13.16
N THR A 44 -6.00 -0.27 13.31
CA THR A 44 -6.85 0.22 14.39
C THR A 44 -7.94 1.19 13.92
N PHE A 45 -8.42 1.07 12.68
CA PHE A 45 -9.55 1.90 12.26
C PHE A 45 -10.74 1.61 13.16
N SER A 46 -11.49 2.66 13.50
CA SER A 46 -12.81 2.46 14.10
C SER A 46 -13.77 1.83 13.08
N ALA A 47 -14.83 1.17 13.56
CA ALA A 47 -15.87 0.61 12.69
C ALA A 47 -16.48 1.67 11.75
N THR A 48 -16.68 2.90 12.25
CA THR A 48 -17.18 4.02 11.44
C THR A 48 -16.17 4.46 10.40
N GLN A 49 -14.90 4.64 10.78
CA GLN A 49 -13.84 5.03 9.83
C GLN A 49 -13.67 3.98 8.72
N ALA A 50 -13.68 2.68 9.07
CA ALA A 50 -13.56 1.61 8.08
C ALA A 50 -14.77 1.53 7.15
N ALA A 51 -16.00 1.79 7.65
CA ALA A 51 -17.19 1.87 6.82
C ALA A 51 -17.14 3.09 5.88
N GLU A 52 -16.79 4.27 6.38
CA GLU A 52 -16.63 5.48 5.57
C GLU A 52 -15.49 5.34 4.55
N PHE A 53 -14.42 4.62 4.89
CA PHE A 53 -13.31 4.33 3.99
C PHE A 53 -13.80 3.60 2.75
N VAL A 54 -14.54 2.50 2.93
CA VAL A 54 -15.05 1.70 1.81
C VAL A 54 -16.15 2.42 1.04
N GLU A 55 -16.83 3.41 1.61
CA GLU A 55 -17.73 4.28 0.83
C GLU A 55 -16.98 5.25 -0.09
N LYS A 56 -15.79 5.70 0.33
CA LYS A 56 -14.96 6.66 -0.42
C LYS A 56 -14.01 6.01 -1.42
N TRP A 57 -13.46 4.85 -1.08
CA TRP A 57 -12.32 4.26 -1.79
C TRP A 57 -12.55 2.79 -2.15
N SER A 58 -12.05 2.40 -3.32
CA SER A 58 -11.91 0.99 -3.72
C SER A 58 -10.44 0.61 -3.76
N VAL A 59 -10.12 -0.59 -3.27
CA VAL A 59 -8.82 -1.22 -3.50
C VAL A 59 -8.84 -1.87 -4.87
N LEU A 60 -7.96 -1.45 -5.77
CA LEU A 60 -7.84 -2.06 -7.10
C LEU A 60 -6.76 -3.11 -7.17
N ASN A 61 -5.66 -2.89 -6.44
CA ASN A 61 -4.57 -3.82 -6.38
C ASN A 61 -3.79 -3.61 -5.08
N HIS A 62 -3.32 -4.70 -4.49
CA HIS A 62 -2.47 -4.68 -3.29
C HIS A 62 -1.31 -5.65 -3.50
N LEU A 63 -0.09 -5.14 -3.35
CA LEU A 63 1.10 -5.95 -3.20
C LEU A 63 1.43 -6.02 -1.70
N PRO A 64 1.22 -7.17 -1.03
CA PRO A 64 1.64 -7.33 0.35
C PRO A 64 3.16 -7.29 0.46
N ASN A 65 3.65 -7.22 1.69
CA ASN A 65 5.08 -7.19 1.99
C ASN A 65 5.91 -8.17 1.17
N THR A 66 6.85 -7.61 0.40
CA THR A 66 7.86 -8.38 -0.31
C THR A 66 8.95 -8.78 0.68
N PRO A 67 9.17 -10.08 0.96
CA PRO A 67 10.06 -10.51 2.04
C PRO A 67 11.51 -10.03 1.91
N SER A 68 11.99 -9.79 0.70
CA SER A 68 13.38 -9.37 0.43
C SER A 68 13.61 -7.86 0.60
N SER A 69 12.59 -7.03 0.43
CA SER A 69 12.73 -5.55 0.37
C SER A 69 11.83 -4.81 1.36
N ASP A 70 10.92 -5.52 2.03
CA ASP A 70 9.83 -4.96 2.85
C ASP A 70 8.91 -3.99 2.07
N PHE A 71 8.95 -4.03 0.73
CA PHE A 71 8.11 -3.21 -0.12
C PHE A 71 6.66 -3.70 -0.06
N SER A 72 5.75 -2.74 0.14
CA SER A 72 4.30 -2.94 0.05
C SER A 72 3.66 -1.70 -0.57
N ALA A 73 2.68 -1.94 -1.44
CA ALA A 73 1.99 -0.87 -2.15
C ALA A 73 0.53 -1.24 -2.40
N THR A 74 -0.33 -0.23 -2.38
CA THR A 74 -1.74 -0.39 -2.67
C THR A 74 -2.21 0.69 -3.64
N LEU A 75 -2.87 0.28 -4.72
CA LEU A 75 -3.55 1.17 -5.64
C LEU A 75 -5.01 1.32 -5.21
N PHE A 76 -5.37 2.54 -4.82
CA PHE A 76 -6.73 2.94 -4.51
C PHE A 76 -7.35 3.73 -5.66
N ARG A 77 -8.67 3.67 -5.76
CA ARG A 77 -9.47 4.50 -6.66
C ARG A 77 -10.59 5.16 -5.87
N SER A 78 -10.78 6.46 -6.09
CA SER A 78 -11.94 7.17 -5.54
C SER A 78 -13.24 6.63 -6.14
N LYS A 79 -14.25 6.42 -5.30
CA LYS A 79 -15.62 6.09 -5.74
C LYS A 79 -16.40 7.32 -6.21
N SER A 80 -15.98 8.53 -5.84
CA SER A 80 -16.63 9.79 -6.19
C SER A 80 -15.98 10.53 -7.37
N GLY A 81 -14.79 10.09 -7.82
CA GLY A 81 -14.03 10.75 -8.88
C GLY A 81 -13.23 9.80 -9.78
N ALA A 82 -12.40 10.39 -10.64
CA ALA A 82 -11.48 9.64 -11.52
C ALA A 82 -10.08 9.48 -10.92
N ASP A 83 -9.90 9.85 -9.66
CA ASP A 83 -8.60 9.91 -9.01
C ASP A 83 -8.13 8.51 -8.57
N TYR A 84 -6.85 8.25 -8.86
CA TYR A 84 -6.13 7.07 -8.43
C TYR A 84 -5.02 7.50 -7.48
N VAL A 85 -4.85 6.75 -6.39
CA VAL A 85 -3.82 7.00 -5.40
C VAL A 85 -3.01 5.73 -5.21
N LEU A 86 -1.72 5.79 -5.52
CA LEU A 86 -0.77 4.75 -5.18
C LEU A 86 -0.17 5.07 -3.81
N ALA A 87 -0.58 4.32 -2.79
CA ALA A 87 -0.01 4.43 -1.46
C ALA A 87 1.15 3.43 -1.30
N LEU A 88 2.28 3.93 -0.82
CA LEU A 88 3.45 3.12 -0.50
C LEU A 88 3.57 3.08 1.02
N ARG A 89 3.68 1.87 1.57
CA ARG A 89 3.86 1.70 3.00
C ARG A 89 5.30 2.06 3.38
N GLY A 90 5.50 2.77 4.49
CA GLY A 90 6.83 3.00 5.04
C GLY A 90 7.42 1.75 5.68
N THR A 91 8.74 1.73 5.87
CA THR A 91 9.44 0.69 6.63
C THR A 91 9.09 0.81 8.12
N ALA A 92 8.70 -0.29 8.76
CA ALA A 92 8.16 -0.30 10.12
C ALA A 92 9.23 -0.24 11.25
N GLY A 93 10.37 0.42 11.03
CA GLY A 93 11.52 0.47 11.96
C GLY A 93 11.93 1.89 12.36
N GLY A 94 11.37 2.42 13.45
CA GLY A 94 11.60 3.80 13.91
C GLY A 94 12.90 4.05 14.68
N ASN A 95 13.62 3.00 15.12
CA ASN A 95 14.89 3.13 15.83
C ASN A 95 16.13 2.93 14.95
N ASP A 96 15.95 2.38 13.73
CA ASP A 96 17.05 2.07 12.80
C ASP A 96 17.33 3.18 11.80
N LEU A 97 16.36 4.01 11.40
CA LEU A 97 16.55 4.95 10.28
C LEU A 97 17.73 5.95 10.43
N GLN A 98 18.21 6.23 11.65
CA GLN A 98 19.41 7.07 11.88
C GLN A 98 20.71 6.28 12.02
N ALA A 99 20.67 5.02 12.46
CA ALA A 99 21.84 4.13 12.50
C ALA A 99 22.06 3.43 11.15
N ASP A 100 20.96 3.01 10.53
CA ASP A 100 20.85 2.23 9.29
C ASP A 100 20.57 3.09 8.07
N GLY A 101 20.48 4.42 8.18
CA GLY A 101 20.36 5.29 7.00
C GLY A 101 21.52 5.06 6.00
N GLY A 102 22.68 4.62 6.50
CA GLY A 102 23.79 4.11 5.69
C GLY A 102 23.61 2.67 5.22
N ASP A 103 23.14 1.76 6.10
CA ASP A 103 22.95 0.34 5.80
C ASP A 103 21.79 0.06 4.83
N ILE A 104 20.68 0.81 4.89
CA ILE A 104 19.56 0.74 3.94
C ILE A 104 20.02 0.96 2.49
N VAL A 105 21.03 1.82 2.28
CA VAL A 105 21.62 2.07 0.96
C VAL A 105 22.75 1.07 0.66
N LEU A 106 23.57 0.71 1.65
CA LEU A 106 24.74 -0.18 1.49
C LEU A 106 24.35 -1.67 1.33
N ASP A 107 23.29 -2.13 2.00
CA ASP A 107 22.78 -3.51 1.94
C ASP A 107 21.88 -3.76 0.73
N GLY A 108 21.70 -2.75 -0.14
CA GLY A 108 20.90 -2.88 -1.36
C GLY A 108 19.39 -2.72 -1.16
N ALA A 109 18.89 -2.63 0.08
CA ALA A 109 17.47 -2.56 0.41
C ALA A 109 16.73 -1.41 -0.30
N ALA A 110 17.30 -0.20 -0.32
CA ALA A 110 16.72 0.93 -1.06
C ALA A 110 16.69 0.69 -2.58
N THR A 111 17.70 0.01 -3.12
CA THR A 111 17.74 -0.33 -4.55
C THR A 111 16.65 -1.36 -4.87
N ASP A 112 16.48 -2.38 -4.03
CA ASP A 112 15.48 -3.43 -4.19
C ASP A 112 14.05 -2.86 -4.07
N GLN A 113 13.80 -1.97 -3.10
CA GLN A 113 12.51 -1.27 -2.97
C GLN A 113 12.17 -0.42 -4.21
N ILE A 114 13.16 0.26 -4.80
CA ILE A 114 12.98 1.03 -6.05
C ILE A 114 12.67 0.09 -7.23
N ILE A 115 13.36 -1.04 -7.32
CA ILE A 115 13.11 -2.05 -8.36
C ILE A 115 11.70 -2.64 -8.22
N ASP A 116 11.28 -2.97 -7.00
CA ASP A 116 9.95 -3.51 -6.74
C ASP A 116 8.84 -2.49 -7.05
N LEU A 117 9.04 -1.21 -6.69
CA LEU A 117 8.14 -0.13 -7.09
C LEU A 117 8.03 -0.02 -8.61
N TYR A 118 9.15 0.00 -9.31
CA TYR A 118 9.17 0.08 -10.78
C TYR A 118 8.43 -1.10 -11.42
N ASN A 119 8.72 -2.32 -10.96
CA ASN A 119 8.06 -3.53 -11.44
C ASN A 119 6.56 -3.50 -11.15
N TYR A 120 6.16 -3.04 -9.97
CA TYR A 120 4.76 -2.93 -9.56
C TYR A 120 3.99 -1.94 -10.44
N VAL A 121 4.49 -0.71 -10.59
CA VAL A 121 3.86 0.31 -11.44
C VAL A 121 3.79 -0.14 -12.89
N ARG A 122 4.85 -0.82 -13.39
CA ARG A 122 4.85 -1.38 -14.73
C ARG A 122 3.75 -2.44 -14.90
N ARG A 123 3.57 -3.35 -13.94
CA ARG A 123 2.48 -4.35 -13.98
C ARG A 123 1.10 -3.70 -14.00
N LEU A 124 0.89 -2.66 -13.20
CA LEU A 124 -0.37 -1.90 -13.19
C LEU A 124 -0.66 -1.17 -14.51
N SER A 125 0.38 -0.77 -15.25
CA SER A 125 0.28 0.02 -16.47
C SER A 125 0.15 -0.81 -17.75
N LEU A 126 0.34 -2.13 -17.69
CA LEU A 126 0.30 -3.00 -18.87
C LEU A 126 -1.14 -3.48 -19.15
N PRO A 127 -1.63 -3.40 -20.41
CA PRO A 127 -2.98 -3.85 -20.77
C PRO A 127 -3.29 -5.35 -20.58
N HIS A 128 -2.30 -6.21 -20.32
CA HIS A 128 -2.47 -7.68 -20.26
C HIS A 128 -1.48 -8.36 -19.29
N ALA A 129 -1.58 -8.07 -17.98
CA ALA A 129 -0.74 -8.72 -16.98
C ALA A 129 -0.88 -10.26 -16.92
N ASP A 130 -1.96 -10.82 -17.47
CA ASP A 130 -2.24 -12.26 -17.49
C ASP A 130 -1.36 -13.07 -18.45
N GLU A 131 -0.68 -12.45 -19.43
CA GLU A 131 0.19 -13.16 -20.41
C GLU A 131 1.62 -13.40 -19.92
N LEU A 132 2.06 -12.75 -18.83
CA LEU A 132 3.41 -12.94 -18.26
C LEU A 132 3.50 -14.13 -17.27
N LEU A 133 2.41 -14.90 -17.12
CA LEU A 133 2.34 -16.07 -16.24
C LEU A 133 2.69 -17.40 -16.92
N LEU A 134 3.27 -17.37 -18.13
CA LEU A 134 3.86 -18.54 -18.77
C LEU A 134 5.33 -18.25 -19.08
N GLU A 135 6.20 -18.47 -18.10
CA GLU A 135 7.52 -19.11 -18.28
C GLU A 135 8.13 -19.31 -16.87
N PRO A 136 7.96 -20.48 -16.24
CA PRO A 136 8.80 -20.88 -15.13
C PRO A 136 10.14 -21.36 -15.72
N GLY A 137 11.18 -20.55 -15.58
CA GLY A 137 12.56 -21.02 -15.70
C GLY A 137 13.44 -20.19 -16.62
N ARG A 138 14.37 -19.46 -16.00
CA ARG A 138 15.81 -19.54 -16.28
C ARG A 138 16.60 -19.00 -15.11
#